data_AF-A0A3D5RP32-F1
#
_entry.id   AF-A0A3D5RP32-F1
#
_cell.length_a   1.000
_cell.length_b   1.000
_cell.length_c   1.000
_cell.angle_alpha   90.00
_cell.angle_beta   90.00
_cell.angle_gamma   90.00
#
_symmetry.space_group_name_H-M   'P 1'
#
loop_
_entity.id
_entity.type
_entity.pdbx_description
1 polymer ?
#
loop_
_entity_poly.entity_id
_entity_poly.type
_entity_poly.pdbx_seq_one_letter_code
_entity_poly.pdbx_strand_id
1 'polypeptide(L)' 'ATYAHSIGLQVNAGHGLTMENTIAIAELPEIVELNIGHSIIARAVFIGLAAATQEMKDLMLGARS' A
#
# COMPACT_ATOMS: atom_id res chain seq x y z
N ALA A 1 6.97 11.83 -5.64
CA ALA A 1 6.91 11.82 -4.15
C ALA A 1 7.98 12.75 -3.56
N THR A 2 9.24 12.63 -4.00
CA THR A 2 10.39 13.47 -3.57
C THR A 2 10.13 14.97 -3.50
N TYR A 3 9.53 15.57 -4.54
CA TYR A 3 9.25 17.02 -4.53
C TYR A 3 8.31 17.43 -3.39
N ALA A 4 7.18 16.73 -3.23
CA ALA A 4 6.22 17.00 -2.15
C ALA A 4 6.87 16.84 -0.76
N HIS A 5 7.68 15.80 -0.59
CA HIS A 5 8.43 15.61 0.64
C HIS A 5 9.44 16.74 0.90
N SER A 6 10.17 17.20 -0.13
CA SER A 6 11.15 18.27 -0.01
C SER A 6 10.57 19.63 0.43
N ILE A 7 9.27 19.84 0.22
CA ILE A 7 8.55 21.04 0.66
C ILE A 7 7.77 20.83 1.96
N GLY A 8 8.03 19.73 2.67
CA GLY A 8 7.46 19.43 3.99
C GLY A 8 6.06 18.79 3.97
N LEU A 9 5.58 18.30 2.83
CA LEU A 9 4.30 17.58 2.75
C LEU A 9 4.48 16.09 3.05
N GLN A 10 3.56 15.55 3.86
CA GLN A 10 3.38 14.11 3.95
C GLN A 10 2.80 13.58 2.64
N VAL A 11 3.37 12.48 2.13
CA VAL A 11 2.92 11.84 0.89
C VAL A 11 2.22 10.53 1.20
N ASN A 12 0.93 10.45 0.88
CA ASN A 12 0.14 9.23 0.94
C ASN A 12 -0.29 8.83 -0.49
N ALA A 13 -0.56 7.56 -0.72
CA ALA A 13 -1.10 7.04 -1.99
C ALA A 13 -2.13 5.93 -1.74
N GLY A 14 -2.69 5.30 -2.79
CA GLY A 14 -3.50 4.09 -2.58
C GLY A 14 -4.59 3.76 -3.60
N HIS A 15 -5.09 4.73 -4.38
CA HIS A 15 -6.16 4.47 -5.34
C HIS A 15 -5.69 3.53 -6.47
N GLY A 16 -6.39 2.40 -6.65
CA GLY A 16 -6.09 1.42 -7.70
C GLY A 16 -4.97 0.44 -7.39
N LEU A 17 -4.44 0.44 -6.16
CA LEU A 17 -3.40 -0.52 -5.77
C LEU A 17 -3.96 -1.95 -5.60
N THR A 18 -3.18 -2.92 -6.04
CA THR A 18 -3.46 -4.37 -6.02
C THR A 18 -2.32 -5.14 -5.37
N MET A 19 -2.49 -6.44 -5.13
CA MET A 19 -1.42 -7.29 -4.59
C MET A 19 -0.17 -7.31 -5.48
N GLU A 20 -0.34 -7.12 -6.79
CA GLU A 20 0.76 -7.23 -7.76
C GLU A 20 1.54 -5.92 -7.91
N ASN A 21 0.87 -4.76 -7.80
CA ASN A 21 1.48 -3.47 -8.09
C ASN A 21 1.87 -2.65 -6.84
N THR A 22 1.40 -3.05 -5.65
CA THR A 22 1.63 -2.29 -4.41
C THR A 22 3.11 -2.20 -4.05
N ILE A 23 3.91 -3.24 -4.34
CA ILE A 23 5.34 -3.33 -3.97
C ILE A 23 6.11 -2.09 -4.46
N ALA A 24 6.02 -1.78 -5.76
CA ALA A 24 6.75 -0.68 -6.37
C ALA A 24 6.40 0.70 -5.78
N ILE A 25 5.19 0.85 -5.23
CA ILE A 25 4.77 2.09 -4.57
C ILE A 25 5.20 2.11 -3.10
N ALA A 26 5.14 0.96 -2.43
CA ALA A 26 5.57 0.80 -1.04
C ALA A 26 7.09 1.01 -0.88
N GLU A 27 7.89 0.67 -1.89
CA GLU A 27 9.35 0.90 -1.94
C GLU A 27 9.74 2.39 -1.92
N LEU A 28 8.84 3.30 -2.31
CA LEU A 28 9.14 4.72 -2.31
C LEU A 28 9.28 5.23 -0.86
N PRO A 29 10.46 5.73 -0.45
CA PRO A 29 10.72 6.09 0.94
C PRO A 29 9.87 7.26 1.43
N GLU A 30 9.44 8.15 0.52
CA GLU A 30 8.64 9.31 0.89
C GLU A 30 7.16 8.98 1.18
N ILE A 31 6.69 7.79 0.81
CA ILE A 31 5.33 7.36 1.12
C ILE A 31 5.21 7.09 2.62
N VAL A 32 4.18 7.63 3.26
CA VAL A 32 3.90 7.40 4.69
C VAL A 32 2.76 6.41 4.88
N GLU A 33 1.74 6.47 4.03
CA GLU A 33 0.57 5.61 4.12
C GLU A 33 0.03 5.21 2.73
N LEU A 34 -0.43 3.96 2.62
CA LEU A 34 -1.15 3.44 1.47
C LEU A 34 -2.60 3.11 1.85
N ASN A 35 -3.55 3.90 1.34
CA ASN A 35 -4.98 3.72 1.57
C ASN A 35 -5.60 2.84 0.48
N ILE A 36 -5.76 1.55 0.76
CA ILE A 36 -6.19 0.55 -0.22
C ILE A 36 -7.57 0.00 0.16
N GLY A 37 -8.52 0.06 -0.77
CA GLY A 37 -9.91 -0.40 -0.55
C GLY A 37 -10.28 -1.60 -1.40
N HIS A 38 -10.61 -1.34 -2.68
CA HIS A 38 -11.22 -2.33 -3.57
C HIS A 38 -10.44 -3.65 -3.66
N SER A 39 -9.12 -3.61 -3.79
CA SER A 39 -8.31 -4.84 -3.89
C SER A 39 -8.36 -5.70 -2.61
N ILE A 40 -8.31 -5.09 -1.42
CA ILE A 40 -8.43 -5.82 -0.16
C ILE A 40 -9.82 -6.47 -0.05
N ILE A 41 -10.89 -5.74 -0.36
CA ILE A 41 -12.25 -6.28 -0.31
C ILE A 41 -12.44 -7.39 -1.35
N ALA A 42 -11.94 -7.22 -2.57
CA ALA A 42 -12.00 -8.25 -3.60
C ALA A 42 -11.26 -9.52 -3.18
N ARG A 43 -10.08 -9.39 -2.56
CA ARG A 43 -9.32 -10.53 -2.00
C ARG A 43 -10.05 -11.18 -0.83
N ALA A 44 -10.67 -10.38 0.03
CA ALA A 44 -11.39 -10.84 1.23
C ALA A 44 -12.58 -11.75 0.92
N VAL A 45 -13.19 -11.65 -0.27
CA VAL A 45 -14.26 -12.57 -0.71
C VAL A 45 -13.77 -14.03 -0.74
N PHE A 46 -12.47 -14.26 -0.94
CA PHE A 46 -11.88 -15.60 -1.05
C PHE A 46 -11.27 -16.10 0.26
N ILE A 47 -10.65 -15.22 1.04
CA ILE A 47 -9.84 -15.61 2.21
C ILE A 47 -10.27 -14.95 3.53
N GLY A 48 -11.31 -14.12 3.51
CA GLY A 48 -11.74 -13.32 4.65
C GLY A 48 -10.96 -12.01 4.81
N LEU A 49 -11.59 -11.02 5.42
CA LEU A 49 -11.04 -9.65 5.53
C LEU A 49 -9.76 -9.58 6.37
N ALA A 50 -9.69 -10.33 7.47
CA ALA A 50 -8.52 -10.35 8.34
C ALA A 50 -7.27 -10.85 7.59
N ALA A 51 -7.40 -11.97 6.87
CA ALA A 51 -6.30 -12.53 6.09
C ALA A 51 -5.89 -11.62 4.92
N ALA A 52 -6.87 -11.05 4.18
CA ALA A 52 -6.58 -10.14 3.08
C ALA A 52 -5.88 -8.85 3.52
N THR A 53 -6.28 -8.30 4.66
CA THR A 53 -5.63 -7.11 5.25
C THR A 53 -4.21 -7.43 5.68
N GLN A 54 -3.99 -8.58 6.32
CA GLN A 54 -2.66 -9.02 6.75
C GLN A 54 -1.74 -9.27 5.56
N GLU A 55 -2.22 -9.95 4.51
CA GLU A 55 -1.47 -10.22 3.28
C GLU A 55 -0.99 -8.92 2.62
N MET A 56 -1.85 -7.91 2.49
CA MET A 56 -1.46 -6.59 1.97
C MET A 56 -0.42 -5.91 2.86
N LYS A 57 -0.59 -6.00 4.19
CA LYS A 57 0.35 -5.38 5.15
C LYS A 57 1.72 -6.02 5.08
N ASP A 58 1.80 -7.35 5.01
CA ASP A 58 3.05 -8.09 4.93
C ASP A 58 3.79 -7.76 3.63
N LEU A 59 3.07 -7.64 2.53
CA LEU A 59 3.62 -7.21 1.24
C LEU A 59 4.23 -5.80 1.31
N MET A 60 3.52 -4.85 1.92
CA MET A 60 4.02 -3.48 2.13
C MET A 60 5.26 -3.44 3.03
N LEU A 61 5.33 -4.29 4.06
CA LEU A 61 6.48 -4.38 4.97
C LEU A 61 7.68 -5.02 4.28
N GLY A 62 7.47 -6.08 3.48
CA GLY A 62 8.53 -6.72 2.70
C GLY A 62 9.18 -5.77 1.69
N ALA A 63 8.38 -4.87 1.10
CA ALA A 63 8.86 -3.83 0.19
C ALA A 63 9.68 -2.70 0.87
N ARG A 64 9.64 -2.58 2.20
CA ARG A 64 10.29 -1.51 2.99
C ARG A 64 11.64 -1.93 3.60
N SER A 65 12.20 -3.05 3.14
CA SER A 65 13.42 -3.68 3.66
C SER A 65 14.70 -2.97 3.26
#